data_AF-A0A0B6Y4T5-F1
#
_entry.id   AF-A0A0B6Y4T5-F1
#
_cell.length_a   1.000
_cell.length_b   1.000
_cell.length_c   1.000
_cell.angle_alpha   90.00
_cell.angle_beta   90.00
_cell.angle_gamma   90.00
#
_symmetry.space_group_name_H-M   'P 1'
#
loop_
_entity.id
_entity.type
_entity.pdbx_description
1 polymer ?
#
loop_
_entity_poly.entity_id
_entity_poly.type
_entity_poly.pdbx_seq_one_letter_code
_entity_poly.pdbx_strand_id
1 'polypeptide(L)'
;TIRGRFFTRQDYCSLVWSSMNDSRDRIQLLSPAIIRPQPLWSGKQIISTLLLNIIPKEKAPINLKSKAKIPEKSWIQSHSKYQSIL
;
A
#
# COMPACT_ATOMS: atom_id res chain seq x y z
N THR A 1 -3.69 6.84 2.11
CA THR A 1 -2.73 6.49 1.04
C THR A 1 -3.24 6.99 -0.29
N ILE A 2 -2.33 7.47 -1.16
CA ILE A 2 -2.67 7.99 -2.50
C ILE A 2 -2.94 6.82 -3.47
N ARG A 3 -4.02 6.91 -4.25
CA ARG A 3 -4.35 5.93 -5.30
C ARG A 3 -3.41 6.13 -6.50
N GLY A 4 -2.99 5.04 -7.15
CA GLY A 4 -2.13 5.09 -8.34
C GLY A 4 -0.63 5.19 -8.04
N ARG A 5 -0.24 5.39 -6.77
CA ARG A 5 1.16 5.26 -6.36
C ARG A 5 1.50 3.79 -6.10
N PHE A 6 2.45 3.27 -6.86
CA PHE A 6 2.96 1.92 -6.78
C PHE A 6 4.45 1.91 -6.43
N PHE A 7 4.91 0.80 -5.87
CA PHE A 7 6.26 0.61 -5.36
C PHE A 7 6.88 -0.65 -5.96
N THR A 8 8.17 -0.57 -6.29
CA THR A 8 8.94 -1.75 -6.71
C THR A 8 9.13 -2.71 -5.54
N ARG A 9 9.58 -3.93 -5.82
CA ARG A 9 9.94 -4.90 -4.77
C ARG A 9 10.98 -4.33 -3.80
N GLN A 10 11.97 -3.60 -4.31
CA GLN A 10 13.04 -3.02 -3.49
C GLN A 10 12.50 -1.93 -2.56
N ASP A 11 11.69 -1.02 -3.08
CA ASP A 11 11.08 0.05 -2.27
C ASP A 11 10.14 -0.52 -1.23
N TYR A 12 9.30 -1.48 -1.64
CA TYR A 12 8.38 -2.19 -0.74
C TYR A 12 9.13 -2.86 0.42
N CYS A 13 10.16 -3.66 0.13
CA CYS A 13 10.95 -4.32 1.16
C CYS A 13 11.69 -3.32 2.05
N SER A 14 12.26 -2.26 1.50
CA SER A 14 12.99 -1.25 2.28
C SER A 14 12.07 -0.51 3.26
N LEU A 15 10.87 -0.12 2.80
CA LEU A 15 9.86 0.52 3.63
C LEU A 15 9.37 -0.42 4.74
N VAL A 16 9.07 -1.68 4.40
CA VAL A 16 8.66 -2.68 5.40
C VAL A 16 9.78 -2.91 6.42
N TRP A 17 11.01 -3.16 5.98
CA TRP A 17 12.15 -3.42 6.86
C TRP A 17 12.41 -2.25 7.81
N SER A 18 12.47 -1.02 7.29
CA SER A 18 12.71 0.19 8.10
C SER A 18 11.67 0.42 9.20
N SER A 19 10.46 -0.13 9.03
CA SER A 19 9.37 -0.01 9.99
C SER A 19 9.38 -1.10 11.06
N MET A 20 10.19 -2.15 10.88
CA MET A 20 10.19 -3.38 11.67
C MET A 20 11.45 -3.55 12.54
N ASN A 21 12.14 -2.45 12.89
CA ASN A 21 13.45 -2.47 13.55
C ASN A 21 13.52 -3.24 14.88
N ASP A 22 12.38 -3.48 15.56
CA ASP A 22 12.33 -4.16 16.86
C ASP A 22 11.80 -5.60 16.78
N SER A 23 11.47 -6.08 15.58
CA SER A 23 10.93 -7.43 15.37
C SER A 23 12.05 -8.41 15.03
N ARG A 24 12.23 -9.43 15.88
CA ARG A 24 13.20 -10.52 15.66
C ARG A 24 12.65 -11.64 14.77
N ASP A 25 11.35 -11.60 14.48
CA ASP A 25 10.66 -12.64 13.72
C ASP A 25 10.79 -12.44 12.21
N ARG A 26 10.65 -13.55 11.48
CA ARG A 26 10.64 -13.54 10.01
C ARG A 26 9.44 -12.75 9.50
N ILE A 27 9.73 -11.68 8.75
CA ILE A 27 8.71 -10.83 8.13
C ILE A 27 7.95 -11.60 7.04
N GLN A 28 6.62 -11.64 7.18
CA GLN A 28 5.67 -12.14 6.19
C GLN A 28 5.33 -11.02 5.19
N LEU A 29 5.59 -11.27 3.91
CA LEU A 29 5.30 -10.32 2.83
C LEU A 29 4.04 -10.71 2.07
N LEU A 30 3.37 -9.71 1.50
CA LEU A 30 2.19 -9.90 0.64
C LEU A 30 2.60 -10.04 -0.83
N SER A 31 1.78 -10.73 -1.62
CA SER A 31 1.93 -10.78 -3.08
C SER A 31 1.75 -9.38 -3.70
N PRO A 32 2.36 -9.10 -4.86
CA PRO A 32 2.20 -7.80 -5.53
C PRO A 32 0.75 -7.58 -6.00
N ALA A 33 0.31 -6.32 -6.05
CA ALA A 33 -0.99 -5.95 -6.59
C ALA A 33 -1.03 -6.02 -8.12
N ILE A 34 0.11 -5.75 -8.77
CA ILE A 34 0.29 -5.88 -10.22
C ILE A 34 1.41 -6.88 -10.43
N ILE A 35 1.17 -7.92 -11.23
CA ILE A 35 2.15 -8.99 -11.47
C ILE A 35 2.93 -8.72 -12.77
N ARG A 36 2.26 -8.22 -13.80
CA ARG A 36 2.82 -7.94 -15.13
C ARG A 36 2.53 -6.49 -15.53
N PRO A 37 3.43 -5.82 -16.28
CA PRO A 37 4.73 -6.33 -16.78
C PRO A 37 5.81 -6.44 -15.69
N GLN A 38 5.61 -5.78 -14.55
CA GLN A 38 6.54 -5.80 -13.42
C GLN A 38 5.74 -5.97 -12.11
N PRO A 39 6.28 -6.72 -11.12
CA PRO A 39 5.67 -6.83 -9.81
C PRO A 39 5.69 -5.47 -9.08
N LEU A 40 4.51 -4.97 -8.74
CA LEU A 40 4.34 -3.70 -8.03
C LEU A 40 3.37 -3.84 -6.86
N TRP A 41 3.68 -3.12 -5.78
CA TRP A 41 2.88 -3.07 -4.56
C TRP A 41 2.23 -1.70 -4.41
N SER A 42 1.01 -1.67 -3.89
CA SER A 42 0.33 -0.42 -3.54
C SER A 42 0.75 0.06 -2.15
N GLY A 43 0.58 1.36 -1.89
CA GLY A 43 0.79 1.89 -0.55
C GLY A 43 -0.12 1.26 0.52
N LYS A 44 -1.29 0.72 0.13
CA LYS A 44 -2.17 0.01 1.08
C LYS A 44 -1.59 -1.35 1.48
N GLN A 45 -0.94 -2.06 0.56
CA GLN A 45 -0.30 -3.34 0.88
C GLN A 45 0.87 -3.17 1.85
N ILE A 46 1.62 -2.06 1.78
CA ILE A 46 2.66 -1.75 2.77
C ILE A 46 2.04 -1.72 4.17
N ILE A 47 0.99 -0.92 4.36
CA ILE A 47 0.31 -0.80 5.67
C ILE A 47 -0.25 -2.16 6.12
N SER A 48 -0.90 -2.92 5.23
CA SER A 48 -1.41 -4.25 5.55
C SER A 48 -0.29 -5.23 5.94
N THR A 49 0.88 -5.14 5.31
CA THR A 49 2.05 -5.96 5.66
C THR A 49 2.54 -5.62 7.05
N LEU A 50 2.62 -4.33 7.42
CA LEU A 50 3.03 -3.92 8.76
C LEU A 50 2.06 -4.46 9.81
N LEU A 51 0.75 -4.31 9.60
CA LEU A 51 -0.25 -4.83 10.53
C LEU A 51 -0.16 -6.35 10.68
N LEU A 52 0.06 -7.09 9.59
CA LEU A 52 0.22 -8.54 9.63
C LEU A 52 1.39 -8.98 10.52
N ASN A 53 2.49 -8.22 10.53
CA ASN A 53 3.69 -8.59 11.27
C ASN A 53 3.77 -8.01 12.69
N ILE A 54 3.03 -6.93 12.98
CA ILE A 54 2.99 -6.31 14.32
C ILE A 54 1.93 -6.97 15.20
N ILE A 55 0.83 -7.47 14.62
CA ILE A 55 -0.22 -8.15 15.39
C ILE A 55 0.29 -9.55 15.80
N PRO A 56 0.30 -9.87 17.10
CA PRO A 56 0.66 -11.21 17.57
C PRO A 56 -0.24 -12.28 16.97
N LYS A 57 0.32 -13.48 16.68
CA LYS A 57 -0.39 -14.56 15.99
C LYS A 57 -1.60 -15.08 16.76
N GLU A 58 -1.61 -14.90 18.07
CA GLU A 58 -2.66 -15.33 18.99
C GLU A 58 -3.84 -14.34 19.02
N LYS A 59 -3.72 -13.18 18.35
CA LYS A 59 -4.74 -12.15 18.32
C LYS A 59 -5.45 -12.11 16.96
N ALA A 60 -6.75 -11.86 17.01
CA ALA A 60 -7.55 -11.69 15.81
C ALA A 60 -7.11 -10.44 15.01
N PRO A 61 -7.12 -10.50 13.67
CA PRO A 61 -6.90 -9.32 12.84
C PRO A 61 -7.93 -8.22 13.07
N ILE A 62 -7.53 -6.98 12.82
CA ILE A 62 -8.41 -5.82 12.96
C ILE A 62 -9.43 -5.74 11.81
N ASN A 63 -10.70 -5.54 12.16
CA ASN A 63 -11.77 -5.16 11.24
C ASN A 63 -12.22 -3.74 11.58
N LEU A 64 -11.96 -2.78 10.68
CA LEU A 64 -12.27 -1.37 10.91
C LEU A 64 -13.01 -0.77 9.72
N LYS A 65 -14.16 -0.13 9.99
CA LYS A 65 -14.84 0.76 9.04
C LYS A 65 -14.71 2.18 9.55
N SER A 66 -13.98 3.03 8.83
CA SER A 66 -13.76 4.43 9.18
C SER A 66 -13.88 5.33 7.96
N LYS A 67 -14.16 6.62 8.19
CA LYS A 67 -14.23 7.64 7.13
C LYS A 67 -12.96 8.48 7.14
N ALA A 68 -12.42 8.76 5.96
CA ALA A 68 -11.30 9.69 5.81
C ALA A 68 -11.80 11.14 5.86
N LYS A 69 -10.96 12.06 6.35
CA LYS A 69 -11.26 13.50 6.36
C LYS A 69 -11.33 14.10 4.95
N ILE A 70 -10.59 13.54 4.00
CA ILE A 70 -10.54 14.03 2.61
C ILE A 70 -11.76 13.49 1.86
N PRO A 71 -12.68 14.36 1.38
CA PRO A 71 -13.88 13.92 0.67
C PRO A 71 -13.53 13.36 -0.71
N GLU A 72 -14.38 12.46 -1.22
CA GLU A 72 -14.14 11.71 -2.47
C GLU A 72 -13.90 12.62 -3.69
N LYS A 73 -14.64 13.72 -3.79
CA LYS A 73 -14.54 14.70 -4.89
C LYS A 73 -13.16 15.36 -4.99
N SER A 74 -12.40 15.42 -3.90
CA SER A 74 -11.06 16.00 -3.87
C SER A 74 -9.97 15.08 -4.42
N TRP A 75 -10.29 13.82 -4.75
CA TRP A 75 -9.35 12.86 -5.32
C TRP A 75 -9.31 12.88 -6.87
N ILE A 76 -10.12 13.72 -7.51
CA ILE A 76 -10.15 13.85 -8.98
C ILE A 76 -8.86 14.51 -9.46
N GLN A 77 -8.03 13.75 -10.17
CA GLN A 77 -7.02 14.33 -11.07
C GLN A 77 -7.76 14.81 -12.31
N SER A 78 -7.69 16.11 -12.58
CA SER A 78 -8.09 16.66 -13.87
C SER A 78 -7.37 15.86 -14.96
N HIS A 79 -8.13 15.07 -15.72
CA HIS A 79 -7.60 14.54 -16.97
C HIS A 79 -7.44 15.79 -17.86
N SER A 80 -6.20 16.24 -18.03
CA SER A 80 -5.91 17.29 -19.00
C SER A 80 -6.49 16.83 -20.34
N LYS A 81 -7.46 17.59 -20.85
CA LYS A 81 -8.07 17.37 -22.16
C LYS A 81 -6.96 17.36 -23.21
N TYR A 82 -6.51 16.17 -23.64
CA TYR A 82 -5.95 16.00 -24.97
C TYR A 82 -7.12 15.82 -25.93
N GLN A 83 -7.82 16.92 -26.18
CA GLN A 83 -8.75 17.04 -27.29
C GLN A 83 -8.62 18.44 -27.88
N SER A 84 -7.51 18.64 -28.56
CA SER A 84 -7.35 19.65 -29.60
C SER A 84 -6.20 19.22 -30.51
N ILE A 85 -6.53 19.07 -31.79
CA ILE A 85 -5.66 18.82 -32.97
C ILE A 85 -5.28 17.33 -33.11
N LEU A 86 -5.88 16.48 -33.96
CA LEU A 86 -6.59 16.64 -35.24
C LEU A 86 -8.01 16.04 -35.19
#